data_AF-A0A0B2RKJ9-F1
#
_entry.id   AF-A0A0B2RKJ9-F1
#
_cell.length_a   1.000
_cell.length_b   1.000
_cell.length_c   1.000
_cell.angle_alpha   90.00
_cell.angle_beta   90.00
_cell.angle_gamma   90.00
#
_symmetry.space_group_name_H-M   'P 1'
#
loop_
_entity.id
_entity.type
_entity.pdbx_description
1 polymer ?
#
loop_
_entity_poly.entity_id
_entity_poly.type
_entity_poly.pdbx_seq_one_letter_code
_entity_poly.pdbx_strand_id
1 'polypeptide(L)'
;MASSSDERYVWPWTGIVANIFGKPKHEPVECDSMYWLRKFEQYKLEEAYVLHCAEDPTGYVVLEFGTEWTGFTQMMKLDTDFLVDHHGKKDYYESRKMGYSSGLFGWRAQAECAQAEDYNSEGLVGNFLRQKAELKTTSMVAQESLNEKTETLDHLYGEIGSVNKKISDMESKYIEYYMSLDRMMKEIEKKRDLLHQTHDHVNCAPVLKSIVMRGREITYKAMEKNKKLQQEIDTMNDELDRWCQQLIEQEKSTIQQRRKFEEEKKSMEKKAVSDALLKLEKEMGNEQNLNLEIAELEEQLKVLKCVNSEEANHENKRKIEIEEIEEKLEDMIFDMSVKDDENQALKKKEQEAKSELEDARQQIIKELPRFLKGVTKIQIKKFGEVSGLGSEC
;
A
#
# COMPACT_ATOMS: atom_id res chain seq x y z
N MET A 1 15.56 -85.79 -33.43
CA MET A 1 15.41 -85.38 -32.01
C MET A 1 13.96 -84.98 -31.85
N ALA A 2 13.20 -85.66 -30.99
CA ALA A 2 11.80 -85.31 -30.76
C ALA A 2 11.72 -83.94 -30.05
N SER A 3 10.70 -83.14 -30.37
CA SER A 3 10.51 -81.84 -29.75
C SER A 3 10.12 -81.99 -28.29
N SER A 4 10.78 -81.26 -27.39
CA SER A 4 10.40 -81.13 -25.97
C SER A 4 9.22 -80.16 -25.79
N SER A 5 8.29 -80.14 -26.75
CA SER A 5 7.22 -79.14 -26.88
C SER A 5 6.02 -79.39 -25.95
N ASP A 6 5.83 -80.64 -25.51
CA ASP A 6 4.60 -81.10 -24.86
C ASP A 6 4.77 -81.40 -23.37
N GLU A 7 5.97 -81.24 -22.79
CA GLU A 7 6.18 -81.51 -21.36
C GLU A 7 5.49 -80.43 -20.50
N ARG A 8 4.35 -80.80 -19.91
CA ARG A 8 3.54 -79.96 -19.03
C ARG A 8 3.92 -80.16 -17.57
N TYR A 9 4.25 -79.05 -16.94
CA TYR A 9 4.63 -78.95 -15.54
C TYR A 9 3.45 -78.39 -14.75
N VAL A 10 3.39 -78.76 -13.47
CA VAL A 10 2.51 -78.08 -12.52
C VAL A 10 3.07 -76.68 -12.23
N TRP A 11 2.20 -75.68 -12.31
CA TRP A 11 2.51 -74.27 -12.06
C TRP A 11 1.54 -73.68 -11.01
N PRO A 12 2.00 -73.02 -9.94
CA PRO A 12 3.39 -72.70 -9.59
C PRO A 12 4.32 -73.91 -9.50
N TRP A 13 5.63 -73.70 -9.70
CA TRP A 13 6.58 -74.81 -9.90
C TRP A 13 6.58 -75.73 -8.67
N THR A 14 6.27 -77.00 -8.88
CA THR A 14 5.92 -77.92 -7.78
C THR A 14 6.74 -79.21 -7.82
N GLY A 15 7.24 -79.62 -6.65
CA GLY A 15 7.84 -80.93 -6.40
C GLY A 15 6.99 -81.77 -5.44
N ILE A 16 7.19 -83.08 -5.46
CA ILE A 16 6.51 -84.05 -4.60
C ILE A 16 7.57 -84.85 -3.85
N VAL A 17 7.40 -85.02 -2.54
CA VAL A 17 8.17 -85.95 -1.70
C VAL A 17 7.23 -86.98 -1.10
N ALA A 18 7.58 -88.26 -1.18
CA ALA A 18 6.76 -89.39 -0.74
C ALA A 18 7.45 -90.22 0.37
N ASN A 19 6.69 -91.13 0.97
CA ASN A 19 7.12 -92.03 2.05
C ASN A 19 7.48 -91.30 3.36
N ILE A 20 6.83 -90.15 3.62
CA ILE A 20 7.12 -89.28 4.76
C ILE A 20 6.81 -89.90 6.13
N PHE A 21 5.88 -90.86 6.17
CA PHE A 21 5.52 -91.68 7.33
C PHE A 21 5.95 -93.15 7.16
N GLY A 22 6.84 -93.44 6.19
CA GLY A 22 7.36 -94.78 5.94
C GLY A 22 8.02 -95.39 7.17
N LYS A 23 7.63 -96.62 7.53
CA LYS A 23 7.90 -97.31 8.81
C LYS A 23 9.24 -96.96 9.50
N PRO A 24 9.25 -96.08 10.52
CA PRO A 24 10.33 -96.00 11.47
C PRO A 24 10.07 -96.97 12.62
N LYS A 25 11.14 -97.60 13.14
CA LYS A 25 11.10 -98.04 14.54
C LYS A 25 11.22 -96.78 15.40
N HIS A 26 10.26 -96.58 16.30
CA HIS A 26 10.14 -95.48 17.27
C HIS A 26 9.48 -94.18 16.78
N GLU A 27 8.42 -93.84 17.53
CA GLU A 27 7.72 -92.56 17.76
C GLU A 27 7.13 -91.75 16.58
N PRO A 28 5.89 -91.24 16.72
CA PRO A 28 5.29 -90.31 15.77
C PRO A 28 5.87 -88.91 15.98
N VAL A 29 6.74 -88.49 15.06
CA VAL A 29 7.16 -87.09 14.96
C VAL A 29 6.05 -86.31 14.26
N GLU A 30 5.57 -85.22 14.87
CA GLU A 30 4.66 -84.26 14.22
C GLU A 30 5.40 -83.56 13.07
N CYS A 31 5.17 -84.05 11.85
CA CYS A 31 5.84 -83.61 10.64
C CYS A 31 5.02 -82.52 9.91
N ASP A 32 4.78 -81.40 10.59
CA ASP A 32 4.03 -80.24 10.06
C ASP A 32 4.74 -79.52 8.92
N SER A 33 4.01 -78.68 8.16
CA SER A 33 4.54 -77.88 7.03
C SER A 33 5.83 -77.11 7.36
N MET A 34 5.97 -76.53 8.56
CA MET A 34 7.20 -75.81 8.95
C MET A 34 8.43 -76.72 9.06
N TYR A 35 8.25 -77.99 9.44
CA TYR A 35 9.35 -78.95 9.48
C TYR A 35 9.88 -79.23 8.07
N TRP A 36 8.98 -79.39 7.09
CA TRP A 36 9.36 -79.64 5.70
C TRP A 36 10.02 -78.44 5.02
N LEU A 37 9.54 -77.22 5.29
CA LEU A 37 10.21 -75.99 4.85
C LEU A 37 11.65 -75.90 5.36
N ARG A 38 11.90 -76.19 6.65
CA ARG A 38 13.27 -76.21 7.21
C ARG A 38 14.11 -77.35 6.65
N LYS A 39 13.54 -78.55 6.50
CA LYS A 39 14.25 -79.74 5.99
C LYS A 39 14.73 -79.57 4.56
N PHE A 40 14.00 -78.82 3.74
CA PHE A 40 14.30 -78.57 2.33
C PHE A 40 14.68 -77.10 2.05
N GLU A 41 15.08 -76.35 3.09
CA GLU A 41 15.48 -74.93 3.02
C GLU A 41 16.56 -74.66 1.96
N GLN A 42 17.46 -75.63 1.73
CA GLN A 42 18.51 -75.57 0.70
C GLN A 42 17.98 -75.35 -0.73
N TYR A 43 16.71 -75.66 -1.00
CA TYR A 43 16.05 -75.47 -2.29
C TYR A 43 15.15 -74.22 -2.34
N LYS A 44 15.13 -73.39 -1.27
CA LYS A 44 14.38 -72.12 -1.22
C LYS A 44 12.90 -72.25 -1.61
N LEU A 45 12.21 -73.13 -0.91
CA LEU A 45 10.76 -73.31 -1.04
C LEU A 45 10.00 -72.07 -0.57
N GLU A 46 8.85 -71.82 -1.19
CA GLU A 46 7.88 -70.82 -0.72
C GLU A 46 6.89 -71.48 0.25
N GLU A 47 6.30 -72.62 -0.12
CA GLU A 47 5.31 -73.33 0.71
C GLU A 47 5.52 -74.86 0.70
N ALA A 48 4.99 -75.53 1.73
CA ALA A 48 5.02 -76.99 1.85
C ALA A 48 3.71 -77.52 2.42
N TYR A 49 3.14 -78.54 1.78
CA TYR A 49 1.80 -79.06 2.06
C TYR A 49 1.83 -80.55 2.37
N VAL A 50 1.49 -80.92 3.61
CA VAL A 50 1.48 -82.31 4.07
C VAL A 50 0.15 -82.98 3.68
N LEU A 51 0.21 -84.08 2.94
CA LEU A 51 -0.95 -84.86 2.48
C LEU A 51 -0.87 -86.27 3.07
N HIS A 52 -1.89 -86.65 3.84
CA HIS A 52 -2.01 -87.99 4.44
C HIS A 52 -3.48 -88.45 4.43
N CYS A 53 -3.70 -89.76 4.36
CA CYS A 53 -5.04 -90.35 4.53
C CYS A 53 -4.93 -91.80 5.00
N ALA A 54 -6.03 -92.40 5.45
CA ALA A 54 -6.04 -93.75 6.01
C ALA A 54 -5.67 -94.84 4.98
N GLU A 55 -5.97 -94.60 3.70
CA GLU A 55 -5.76 -95.52 2.58
C GLU A 55 -4.32 -95.47 2.03
N ASP A 56 -3.58 -94.38 2.24
CA ASP A 56 -2.15 -94.32 1.94
C ASP A 56 -1.35 -93.83 3.17
N PRO A 57 -0.98 -94.77 4.07
CA PRO A 57 -0.29 -94.44 5.32
C PRO A 57 1.18 -94.01 5.11
N THR A 58 1.68 -93.98 3.87
CA THR A 58 3.05 -93.53 3.59
C THR A 58 3.17 -92.01 3.53
N GLY A 59 2.10 -91.31 3.15
CA GLY A 59 2.00 -89.85 3.07
C GLY A 59 2.90 -89.19 2.01
N TYR A 60 2.52 -87.96 1.65
CA TYR A 60 3.23 -87.12 0.67
C TYR A 60 3.37 -85.69 1.20
N VAL A 61 4.40 -84.98 0.75
CA VAL A 61 4.50 -83.53 0.88
C VAL A 61 4.61 -82.94 -0.51
N VAL A 62 3.75 -81.98 -0.81
CA VAL A 62 3.83 -81.15 -2.01
C VAL A 62 4.64 -79.90 -1.65
N LEU A 63 5.69 -79.63 -2.43
CA LEU A 63 6.66 -78.55 -2.21
C LEU A 63 6.50 -77.51 -3.32
N GLU A 64 6.20 -76.27 -2.94
CA GLU A 64 5.98 -75.17 -3.89
C GLU A 64 7.21 -74.26 -3.94
N PHE A 65 7.65 -73.96 -5.15
CA PHE A 65 8.88 -73.19 -5.45
C PHE A 65 8.57 -71.81 -6.06
N GLY A 66 7.31 -71.38 -6.05
CA GLY A 66 6.85 -70.13 -6.64
C GLY A 66 6.70 -70.16 -8.16
N THR A 67 6.43 -69.00 -8.74
CA THR A 67 6.16 -68.83 -10.19
C THR A 67 7.41 -68.51 -11.01
N GLU A 68 8.47 -68.05 -10.36
CA GLU A 68 9.70 -67.55 -10.97
C GLU A 68 10.60 -68.64 -11.56
N TRP A 69 11.43 -68.27 -12.55
CA TRP A 69 12.42 -69.19 -13.16
C TRP A 69 13.47 -69.72 -12.18
N THR A 70 13.72 -69.00 -11.09
CA THR A 70 14.52 -69.49 -9.96
C THR A 70 13.86 -70.69 -9.30
N GLY A 71 12.53 -70.68 -9.15
CA GLY A 71 11.72 -71.77 -8.62
C GLY A 71 11.83 -73.03 -9.46
N PHE A 72 11.63 -72.90 -10.79
CA PHE A 72 11.85 -73.99 -11.75
C PHE A 72 13.25 -74.62 -11.60
N THR A 73 14.28 -73.78 -11.47
CA THR A 73 15.67 -74.23 -11.32
C THR A 73 15.87 -75.04 -10.03
N GLN A 74 15.28 -74.61 -8.91
CA GLN A 74 15.40 -75.34 -7.63
C GLN A 74 14.57 -76.64 -7.63
N MET A 75 13.38 -76.63 -8.25
CA MET A 75 12.55 -77.82 -8.44
C MET A 75 13.27 -78.88 -9.27
N MET A 76 13.85 -78.49 -10.41
CA MET A 76 14.65 -79.39 -11.25
C MET A 76 15.91 -79.91 -10.53
N LYS A 77 16.52 -79.09 -9.67
CA LYS A 77 17.63 -79.52 -8.83
C LYS A 77 17.18 -80.60 -7.81
N LEU A 78 16.08 -80.39 -7.09
CA LEU A 78 15.54 -81.38 -6.16
C LEU A 78 15.26 -82.71 -6.88
N ASP A 79 14.59 -82.67 -8.02
CA ASP A 79 14.31 -83.86 -8.85
C ASP A 79 15.59 -84.59 -9.28
N THR A 80 16.63 -83.84 -9.66
CA THR A 80 17.93 -84.41 -10.03
C THR A 80 18.65 -85.03 -8.83
N ASP A 81 18.68 -84.34 -7.69
CA ASP A 81 19.37 -84.80 -6.47
C ASP A 81 18.73 -86.11 -5.97
N PHE A 82 17.40 -86.22 -5.92
CA PHE A 82 16.70 -87.48 -5.59
C PHE A 82 16.88 -88.60 -6.63
N LEU A 83 16.96 -88.26 -7.92
CA LEU A 83 17.18 -89.24 -8.99
C LEU A 83 18.60 -89.83 -8.95
N VAL A 84 19.61 -89.04 -8.60
CA VAL A 84 21.00 -89.49 -8.43
C VAL A 84 21.14 -90.42 -7.21
N ASP A 85 20.41 -90.15 -6.13
CA ASP A 85 20.40 -90.97 -4.92
C ASP A 85 19.56 -92.26 -5.03
N HIS A 86 19.06 -92.62 -6.22
CA HIS A 86 18.14 -93.75 -6.45
C HIS A 86 16.85 -93.68 -5.60
N HIS A 87 16.38 -92.46 -5.35
CA HIS A 87 15.15 -92.16 -4.62
C HIS A 87 14.16 -91.35 -5.48
N GLY A 88 14.19 -91.53 -6.80
CA GLY A 88 13.28 -90.88 -7.73
C GLY A 88 11.89 -91.54 -7.77
N LYS A 89 11.02 -90.97 -8.61
CA LYS A 89 9.63 -91.47 -8.81
C LYS A 89 9.56 -92.97 -9.15
N LYS A 90 10.46 -93.46 -10.00
CA LYS A 90 10.49 -94.87 -10.42
C LYS A 90 10.85 -95.78 -9.25
N ASP A 91 11.90 -95.42 -8.52
CA ASP A 91 12.42 -96.15 -7.36
C ASP A 91 11.36 -96.23 -6.23
N TYR A 92 10.54 -95.17 -6.08
CA TYR A 92 9.39 -95.18 -5.18
C TYR A 92 8.35 -96.26 -5.54
N TYR A 93 7.90 -96.31 -6.80
CA TYR A 93 6.92 -97.32 -7.22
C TYR A 93 7.48 -98.74 -7.28
N GLU A 94 8.80 -98.91 -7.49
CA GLU A 94 9.45 -100.22 -7.45
C GLU A 94 9.63 -100.71 -6.00
N SER A 95 10.11 -99.87 -5.08
CA SER A 95 10.21 -100.21 -3.65
C SER A 95 8.84 -100.51 -3.02
N ARG A 96 7.78 -99.78 -3.42
CA ARG A 96 6.39 -100.04 -3.00
C ARG A 96 5.88 -101.41 -3.47
N LYS A 97 6.27 -101.89 -4.66
CA LYS A 97 5.93 -103.25 -5.14
C LYS A 97 6.67 -104.36 -4.37
N MET A 98 7.90 -104.09 -3.94
CA MET A 98 8.73 -105.05 -3.20
C MET A 98 8.41 -105.13 -1.70
N GLY A 99 7.58 -104.23 -1.17
CA GLY A 99 7.19 -104.21 0.25
C GLY A 99 8.23 -103.66 1.22
N TYR A 100 9.33 -103.10 0.70
CA TYR A 100 10.42 -102.50 1.47
C TYR A 100 10.74 -101.11 0.91
N SER A 101 10.07 -100.06 1.42
CA SER A 101 10.45 -98.66 1.21
C SER A 101 11.13 -98.11 2.46
N SER A 102 12.36 -97.62 2.32
CA SER A 102 13.11 -96.91 3.36
C SER A 102 13.67 -95.64 2.76
N GLY A 103 13.75 -94.56 3.54
CA GLY A 103 14.11 -93.23 3.04
C GLY A 103 12.91 -92.47 2.44
N LEU A 104 13.19 -91.21 2.07
CA LEU A 104 12.26 -90.34 1.36
C LEU A 104 12.51 -90.47 -0.14
N PHE A 105 11.44 -90.34 -0.93
CA PHE A 105 11.52 -90.31 -2.39
C PHE A 105 11.04 -88.96 -2.91
N GLY A 106 11.62 -88.43 -3.98
CA GLY A 106 11.32 -87.09 -4.47
C GLY A 106 11.34 -86.98 -5.99
N TRP A 107 10.46 -86.14 -6.55
CA TRP A 107 10.40 -85.85 -7.99
C TRP A 107 9.68 -84.52 -8.30
N ARG A 108 9.89 -84.00 -9.51
CA ARG A 108 9.14 -82.86 -10.08
C ARG A 108 7.70 -83.26 -10.44
N ALA A 109 6.71 -82.42 -10.13
CA ALA A 109 5.30 -82.72 -10.43
C ALA A 109 4.97 -82.48 -11.91
N GLN A 110 4.42 -83.48 -12.59
CA GLN A 110 4.12 -83.42 -14.02
C GLN A 110 2.76 -84.03 -14.39
N ALA A 111 2.23 -83.63 -15.54
CA ALA A 111 1.05 -84.25 -16.13
C ALA A 111 1.40 -85.43 -17.06
N GLU A 112 2.44 -85.31 -17.87
CA GLU A 112 2.68 -86.24 -19.00
C GLU A 112 4.08 -86.86 -18.95
N CYS A 113 4.17 -88.10 -18.43
CA CYS A 113 5.31 -88.98 -18.67
C CYS A 113 4.93 -90.47 -18.56
N ALA A 114 4.17 -90.95 -19.55
CA ALA A 114 3.98 -92.34 -20.03
C ALA A 114 3.69 -93.51 -19.05
N GLN A 115 3.75 -93.35 -17.74
CA GLN A 115 3.60 -94.45 -16.76
C GLN A 115 3.07 -94.04 -15.37
N ALA A 116 3.06 -92.75 -15.01
CA ALA A 116 2.39 -92.22 -13.83
C ALA A 116 2.17 -90.71 -13.96
N GLU A 117 0.92 -90.27 -14.06
CA GLU A 117 0.53 -88.85 -14.20
C GLU A 117 0.28 -88.26 -12.80
N ASP A 118 1.12 -87.35 -12.29
CA ASP A 118 0.92 -86.84 -10.91
C ASP A 118 -0.33 -85.96 -10.84
N TYR A 119 -0.44 -84.99 -11.75
CA TYR A 119 -1.55 -84.04 -11.80
C TYR A 119 -2.89 -84.72 -12.12
N ASN A 120 -2.91 -85.71 -13.02
CA ASN A 120 -4.13 -86.46 -13.37
C ASN A 120 -4.39 -87.66 -12.45
N SER A 121 -3.50 -88.00 -11.51
CA SER A 121 -3.69 -89.18 -10.66
C SER A 121 -5.02 -89.16 -9.89
N GLU A 122 -5.63 -90.33 -9.78
CA GLU A 122 -6.66 -90.59 -8.78
C GLU A 122 -5.97 -90.81 -7.43
N GLY A 123 -6.20 -89.91 -6.48
CA GLY A 123 -5.54 -89.93 -5.17
C GLY A 123 -5.34 -88.53 -4.59
N LEU A 124 -4.71 -88.48 -3.40
CA LEU A 124 -4.51 -87.25 -2.64
C LEU A 124 -3.73 -86.19 -3.43
N VAL A 125 -2.61 -86.60 -4.05
CA VAL A 125 -1.70 -85.72 -4.78
C VAL A 125 -2.42 -85.11 -5.99
N GLY A 126 -2.96 -85.92 -6.90
CA GLY A 126 -3.69 -85.40 -8.08
C GLY A 126 -4.90 -84.53 -7.73
N ASN A 127 -5.67 -84.88 -6.70
CA ASN A 127 -6.77 -84.03 -6.23
C ASN A 127 -6.28 -82.67 -5.72
N PHE A 128 -5.21 -82.64 -4.93
CA PHE A 128 -4.62 -81.41 -4.42
C PHE A 128 -4.08 -80.52 -5.55
N LEU A 129 -3.31 -81.11 -6.47
CA LEU A 129 -2.71 -80.38 -7.59
C LEU A 129 -3.79 -79.76 -8.50
N ARG A 130 -4.87 -80.51 -8.84
CA ARG A 130 -6.01 -79.99 -9.62
C ARG A 130 -6.80 -78.88 -8.92
N GLN A 131 -6.73 -78.78 -7.59
CA GLN A 131 -7.43 -77.73 -6.84
C GLN A 131 -6.61 -76.43 -6.74
N LYS A 132 -5.28 -76.53 -6.71
CA LYS A 132 -4.39 -75.40 -6.38
C LYS A 132 -3.47 -74.92 -7.50
N ALA A 133 -3.26 -75.72 -8.54
CA ALA A 133 -2.27 -75.43 -9.56
C ALA A 133 -2.81 -75.69 -10.96
N GLU A 134 -2.17 -75.07 -11.95
CA GLU A 134 -2.47 -75.21 -13.37
C GLU A 134 -1.36 -76.00 -14.09
N LEU A 135 -1.62 -76.38 -15.34
CA LEU A 135 -0.60 -76.99 -16.19
C LEU A 135 -0.07 -75.98 -17.20
N LYS A 136 1.23 -75.67 -17.10
CA LYS A 136 1.93 -74.81 -18.06
C LYS A 136 3.13 -75.52 -18.66
N THR A 137 3.46 -75.18 -19.91
CA THR A 137 4.76 -75.52 -20.49
C THR A 137 5.76 -74.41 -20.21
N THR A 138 7.05 -74.72 -20.23
CA THR A 138 8.12 -73.71 -20.10
C THR A 138 8.02 -72.61 -21.16
N SER A 139 7.58 -72.96 -22.38
CA SER A 139 7.34 -71.99 -23.45
C SER A 139 6.21 -71.00 -23.13
N MET A 140 5.12 -71.46 -22.50
CA MET A 140 4.01 -70.58 -22.09
C MET A 140 4.47 -69.57 -21.03
N VAL A 141 5.13 -70.03 -19.95
CA VAL A 141 5.62 -69.13 -18.88
C VAL A 141 6.67 -68.15 -19.42
N ALA A 142 7.51 -68.58 -20.38
CA ALA A 142 8.47 -67.70 -21.05
C ALA A 142 7.77 -66.61 -21.87
N GLN A 143 6.72 -66.97 -22.61
CA GLN A 143 5.95 -66.03 -23.42
C GLN A 143 5.13 -65.07 -22.58
N GLU A 144 4.51 -65.52 -21.49
CA GLU A 144 3.79 -64.67 -20.52
C GLU A 144 4.74 -63.60 -19.96
N SER A 145 5.90 -64.00 -19.41
CA SER A 145 6.89 -63.05 -18.88
C SER A 145 7.49 -62.12 -19.95
N LEU A 146 7.54 -62.54 -21.22
CA LEU A 146 7.95 -61.68 -22.33
C LEU A 146 6.86 -60.66 -22.70
N ASN A 147 5.59 -61.06 -22.69
CA ASN A 147 4.46 -60.19 -22.97
C ASN A 147 4.36 -59.08 -21.91
N GLU A 148 4.42 -59.42 -20.62
CA GLU A 148 4.41 -58.43 -19.51
C GLU A 148 5.55 -57.40 -19.65
N LYS A 149 6.75 -57.86 -20.01
CA LYS A 149 7.90 -56.98 -20.28
C LYS A 149 7.71 -56.11 -21.53
N THR A 150 6.98 -56.61 -22.53
CA THR A 150 6.67 -55.86 -23.75
C THR A 150 5.61 -54.78 -23.48
N GLU A 151 4.54 -55.11 -22.75
CA GLU A 151 3.49 -54.16 -22.34
C GLU A 151 4.05 -53.02 -21.48
N THR A 152 4.93 -53.35 -20.53
CA THR A 152 5.62 -52.34 -19.70
C THR A 152 6.60 -51.48 -20.49
N LEU A 153 7.30 -52.04 -21.48
CA LEU A 153 8.13 -51.25 -22.41
C LEU A 153 7.27 -50.32 -23.28
N ASP A 154 6.17 -50.81 -23.86
CA ASP A 154 5.25 -50.01 -24.69
C ASP A 154 4.64 -48.85 -23.90
N HIS A 155 4.28 -49.08 -22.63
CA HIS A 155 3.83 -48.02 -21.72
C HIS A 155 4.90 -46.95 -21.52
N LEU A 156 6.14 -47.34 -21.20
CA LEU A 156 7.27 -46.42 -21.00
C LEU A 156 7.63 -45.66 -22.30
N TYR A 157 7.57 -46.31 -23.46
CA TYR A 157 7.73 -45.62 -24.76
C TYR A 157 6.63 -44.58 -24.99
N GLY A 158 5.40 -44.86 -24.58
CA GLY A 158 4.28 -43.90 -24.58
C GLY A 158 4.53 -42.69 -23.68
N GLU A 159 5.04 -42.91 -22.47
CA GLU A 159 5.41 -41.83 -21.55
C GLU A 159 6.54 -40.95 -22.11
N ILE A 160 7.61 -41.57 -22.64
CA ILE A 160 8.73 -40.88 -23.29
C ILE A 160 8.21 -40.04 -24.48
N GLY A 161 7.32 -40.58 -25.31
CA GLY A 161 6.68 -39.85 -26.41
C GLY A 161 5.87 -38.64 -25.93
N SER A 162 5.12 -38.79 -24.84
CA SER A 162 4.36 -37.71 -24.20
C SER A 162 5.26 -36.59 -23.65
N VAL A 163 6.38 -36.94 -23.02
CA VAL A 163 7.38 -35.98 -22.52
C VAL A 163 8.09 -35.27 -23.68
N ASN A 164 8.54 -36.00 -24.71
CA ASN A 164 9.18 -35.40 -25.88
C ASN A 164 8.27 -34.43 -26.63
N LYS A 165 6.96 -34.72 -26.72
CA LYS A 165 5.97 -33.79 -27.27
C LYS A 165 5.90 -32.49 -26.45
N LYS A 166 5.82 -32.59 -25.12
CA LYS A 166 5.82 -31.41 -24.23
C LYS A 166 7.10 -30.58 -24.35
N ILE A 167 8.26 -31.22 -24.54
CA ILE A 167 9.53 -30.54 -24.78
C ILE A 167 9.44 -29.72 -26.08
N SER A 168 9.03 -30.35 -27.18
CA SER A 168 8.91 -29.67 -28.48
C SER A 168 7.87 -28.52 -28.48
N ASP A 169 6.75 -28.69 -27.78
CA ASP A 169 5.75 -27.63 -27.56
C ASP A 169 6.34 -26.44 -26.78
N MET A 170 7.24 -26.69 -25.81
CA MET A 170 7.91 -25.65 -25.02
C MET A 170 9.04 -24.96 -25.78
N GLU A 171 9.82 -25.69 -26.57
CA GLU A 171 10.83 -25.13 -27.49
C GLU A 171 10.18 -24.19 -28.51
N SER A 172 9.04 -24.59 -29.08
CA SER A 172 8.27 -23.77 -30.02
C SER A 172 7.81 -22.44 -29.39
N LYS A 173 7.27 -22.49 -28.16
CA LYS A 173 6.87 -21.29 -27.40
C LYS A 173 8.05 -20.40 -27.03
N TYR A 174 9.20 -20.98 -26.71
CA TYR A 174 10.42 -20.23 -26.43
C TYR A 174 10.88 -19.45 -27.67
N ILE A 175 10.86 -20.08 -28.85
CA ILE A 175 11.19 -19.44 -30.13
C ILE A 175 10.22 -18.29 -30.44
N GLU A 176 8.91 -18.49 -30.28
CA GLU A 176 7.91 -17.41 -30.45
C GLU A 176 8.17 -16.22 -29.51
N TYR A 177 8.40 -16.48 -28.21
CA TYR A 177 8.69 -15.43 -27.24
C TYR A 177 9.97 -14.66 -27.59
N TYR A 178 11.04 -15.38 -27.97
CA TYR A 178 12.30 -14.80 -28.40
C TYR A 178 12.13 -13.90 -29.62
N MET A 179 11.40 -14.35 -30.65
CA MET A 179 11.11 -13.55 -31.84
C MET A 179 10.25 -12.31 -31.54
N SER A 180 9.32 -12.40 -30.60
CA SER A 180 8.51 -11.27 -30.13
C SER A 180 9.38 -10.22 -29.40
N LEU A 181 10.29 -10.68 -28.54
CA LEU A 181 11.22 -9.82 -27.81
C LEU A 181 12.22 -9.13 -28.74
N ASP A 182 12.82 -9.85 -29.69
CA ASP A 182 13.70 -9.29 -30.74
C ASP A 182 13.02 -8.17 -31.54
N ARG A 183 11.75 -8.37 -31.92
CA ARG A 183 10.95 -7.33 -32.59
C ARG A 183 10.76 -6.09 -31.72
N MET A 184 10.44 -6.27 -30.43
CA MET A 184 10.28 -5.16 -29.49
C MET A 184 11.59 -4.41 -29.25
N MET A 185 12.72 -5.11 -29.11
CA MET A 185 14.03 -4.50 -28.95
C MET A 185 14.37 -3.63 -30.18
N LYS A 186 14.18 -4.15 -31.39
CA LYS A 186 14.38 -3.38 -32.65
C LYS A 186 13.48 -2.14 -32.75
N GLU A 187 12.25 -2.20 -32.25
CA GLU A 187 11.39 -1.01 -32.15
C GLU A 187 11.91 0.03 -31.14
N ILE A 188 12.43 -0.41 -29.99
CA ILE A 188 13.01 0.46 -28.98
C ILE A 188 14.26 1.15 -29.53
N GLU A 189 15.12 0.41 -30.24
CA GLU A 189 16.30 0.96 -30.92
C GLU A 189 15.91 2.00 -31.97
N LYS A 190 14.98 1.67 -32.86
CA LYS A 190 14.48 2.62 -33.88
C LYS A 190 13.88 3.89 -33.27
N LYS A 191 13.16 3.78 -32.14
CA LYS A 191 12.61 4.94 -31.40
C LYS A 191 13.72 5.76 -30.73
N ARG A 192 14.74 5.10 -30.18
CA ARG A 192 15.94 5.73 -29.58
C ARG A 192 16.71 6.54 -30.62
N ASP A 193 16.96 5.96 -31.80
CA ASP A 193 17.72 6.61 -32.87
C ASP A 193 16.96 7.82 -33.45
N LEU A 194 15.63 7.72 -33.60
CA LEU A 194 14.78 8.85 -33.97
C LEU A 194 14.80 9.97 -32.91
N LEU A 195 14.88 9.63 -31.62
CA LEU A 195 14.96 10.61 -30.54
C LEU A 195 16.31 11.32 -30.53
N HIS A 196 17.42 10.61 -30.76
CA HIS A 196 18.73 11.24 -30.95
C HIS A 196 18.74 12.14 -32.19
N GLN A 197 18.25 11.65 -33.33
CA GLN A 197 18.19 12.43 -34.56
C GLN A 197 17.34 13.70 -34.41
N THR A 198 16.18 13.64 -33.71
CA THR A 198 15.37 14.84 -33.47
C THR A 198 16.02 15.79 -32.47
N HIS A 199 16.78 15.30 -31.48
CA HIS A 199 17.56 16.13 -30.58
C HIS A 199 18.69 16.88 -31.31
N ASP A 200 19.43 16.19 -32.19
CA ASP A 200 20.51 16.77 -32.98
C ASP A 200 19.99 17.76 -34.04
N HIS A 201 18.84 17.45 -34.66
CA HIS A 201 18.25 18.28 -35.72
C HIS A 201 17.49 19.49 -35.17
N VAL A 202 16.98 19.43 -33.93
CA VAL A 202 16.50 20.59 -33.16
C VAL A 202 17.68 21.20 -32.40
N ASN A 203 18.62 21.76 -33.15
CA ASN A 203 19.75 22.53 -32.61
C ASN A 203 19.25 23.87 -32.03
N CYS A 204 18.55 23.79 -30.90
CA CYS A 204 17.94 24.91 -30.19
C CYS A 204 18.94 25.60 -29.25
N ALA A 205 20.13 25.04 -29.03
CA ALA A 205 21.16 25.62 -28.17
C ALA A 205 21.54 27.07 -28.54
N PRO A 206 21.68 27.48 -29.82
CA PRO A 206 21.90 28.87 -30.20
C PRO A 206 20.69 29.76 -29.89
N VAL A 207 19.47 29.24 -30.08
CA VAL A 207 18.22 29.98 -29.84
C VAL A 207 18.02 30.22 -28.34
N LEU A 208 18.16 29.18 -27.52
CA LEU A 208 18.12 29.26 -26.06
C LEU A 208 19.21 30.22 -25.53
N LYS A 209 20.44 30.12 -26.05
CA LYS A 209 21.54 31.03 -25.70
C LYS A 209 21.20 32.49 -26.05
N SER A 210 20.58 32.76 -27.19
CA SER A 210 20.18 34.11 -27.60
C SER A 210 19.05 34.68 -26.72
N ILE A 211 18.08 33.85 -26.32
CA ILE A 211 16.98 34.21 -25.41
C ILE A 211 17.55 34.56 -24.02
N VAL A 212 18.44 33.74 -23.46
CA VAL A 212 19.08 33.99 -22.16
C VAL A 212 19.92 35.26 -22.19
N MET A 213 20.68 35.52 -23.25
CA MET A 213 21.45 36.75 -23.41
C MET A 213 20.56 37.99 -23.47
N ARG A 214 19.47 37.96 -24.26
CA ARG A 214 18.53 39.09 -24.33
C ARG A 214 17.77 39.30 -23.02
N GLY A 215 17.43 38.24 -22.30
CA GLY A 215 16.87 38.31 -20.95
C GLY A 215 17.80 39.07 -19.99
N ARG A 216 19.08 38.68 -19.94
CA ARG A 216 20.11 39.36 -19.12
C ARG A 216 20.23 40.84 -19.43
N GLU A 217 20.23 41.22 -20.71
CA GLU A 217 20.34 42.64 -21.09
C GLU A 217 19.11 43.47 -20.70
N ILE A 218 17.90 42.90 -20.82
CA ILE A 218 16.67 43.54 -20.33
C ILE A 218 16.73 43.74 -18.81
N THR A 219 17.14 42.72 -18.06
CA THR A 219 17.30 42.82 -16.61
C THR A 219 18.33 43.89 -16.22
N TYR A 220 19.49 43.95 -16.90
CA TYR A 220 20.51 44.96 -16.64
C TYR A 220 19.98 46.39 -16.87
N LYS A 221 19.28 46.63 -17.98
CA LYS A 221 18.66 47.94 -18.27
C LYS A 221 17.57 48.32 -17.26
N ALA A 222 16.85 47.35 -16.71
CA ALA A 222 15.88 47.57 -15.65
C ALA A 222 16.57 47.94 -14.32
N MET A 223 17.63 47.23 -13.93
CA MET A 223 18.43 47.55 -12.73
C MET A 223 19.03 48.97 -12.81
N GLU A 224 19.60 49.34 -13.95
CA GLU A 224 20.20 50.67 -14.17
C GLU A 224 19.16 51.80 -14.05
N LYS A 225 17.93 51.59 -14.56
CA LYS A 225 16.82 52.53 -14.37
C LYS A 225 16.36 52.60 -12.91
N ASN A 226 16.18 51.47 -12.25
CA ASN A 226 15.78 51.44 -10.84
C ASN A 226 16.81 52.13 -9.95
N LYS A 227 18.12 51.99 -10.24
CA LYS A 227 19.19 52.69 -9.52
C LYS A 227 19.09 54.21 -9.67
N LYS A 228 18.77 54.72 -10.87
CA LYS A 228 18.58 56.16 -11.11
C LYS A 228 17.34 56.70 -10.41
N LEU A 229 16.22 55.98 -10.49
CA LEU A 229 15.00 56.34 -9.77
C LEU A 229 15.21 56.34 -8.25
N GLN A 230 16.00 55.41 -7.72
CA GLN A 230 16.38 55.42 -6.30
C GLN A 230 17.19 56.68 -5.95
N GLN A 231 18.18 57.05 -6.77
CA GLN A 231 18.94 58.28 -6.57
C GLN A 231 18.06 59.54 -6.63
N GLU A 232 17.09 59.59 -7.55
CA GLU A 232 16.12 60.70 -7.63
C GLU A 232 15.23 60.77 -6.36
N ILE A 233 14.75 59.63 -5.86
CA ILE A 233 13.99 59.53 -4.59
C ILE A 233 14.85 60.00 -3.41
N ASP A 234 16.09 59.54 -3.31
CA ASP A 234 17.01 59.93 -2.24
C ASP A 234 17.25 61.45 -2.25
N THR A 235 17.47 62.06 -3.43
CA THR A 235 17.63 63.52 -3.54
C THR A 235 16.35 64.30 -3.19
N MET A 236 15.17 63.79 -3.53
CA MET A 236 13.90 64.45 -3.15
C MET A 236 13.64 64.34 -1.64
N ASN A 237 14.05 63.25 -0.99
CA ASN A 237 13.99 63.13 0.47
C ASN A 237 14.94 64.11 1.16
N ASP A 238 16.19 64.24 0.68
CA ASP A 238 17.15 65.23 1.21
C ASP A 238 16.62 66.68 1.08
N GLU A 239 15.97 67.01 -0.03
CA GLU A 239 15.33 68.33 -0.22
C GLU A 239 14.14 68.54 0.72
N LEU A 240 13.30 67.51 0.92
CA LEU A 240 12.16 67.54 1.83
C LEU A 240 12.61 67.72 3.30
N ASP A 241 13.62 66.97 3.74
CA ASP A 241 14.22 67.10 5.07
C ASP A 241 14.78 68.51 5.31
N ARG A 242 15.43 69.10 4.29
CA ARG A 242 15.89 70.49 4.35
C ARG A 242 14.73 71.47 4.48
N TRP A 243 13.62 71.28 3.77
CA TRP A 243 12.42 72.12 3.92
C TRP A 243 11.77 71.94 5.29
N CYS A 244 11.68 70.72 5.82
CA CYS A 244 11.21 70.45 7.18
C CYS A 244 12.07 71.18 8.22
N GLN A 245 13.40 71.16 8.10
CA GLN A 245 14.31 71.91 8.97
C GLN A 245 14.09 73.43 8.87
N GLN A 246 13.91 73.97 7.66
CA GLN A 246 13.62 75.39 7.45
C GLN A 246 12.29 75.82 8.08
N LEU A 247 11.24 74.99 7.93
CA LEU A 247 9.93 75.24 8.56
C LEU A 247 10.02 75.21 10.09
N ILE A 248 10.73 74.24 10.66
CA ILE A 248 10.98 74.15 12.11
C ILE A 248 11.70 75.42 12.62
N GLU A 249 12.68 75.95 11.89
CA GLU A 249 13.41 77.16 12.31
C GLU A 249 12.58 78.44 12.15
N GLN A 250 11.77 78.54 11.09
CA GLN A 250 10.77 79.61 10.93
C GLN A 250 9.72 79.58 12.05
N GLU A 251 9.25 78.39 12.43
CA GLU A 251 8.30 78.21 13.54
C GLU A 251 8.92 78.64 14.88
N LYS A 252 10.14 78.20 15.21
CA LYS A 252 10.87 78.65 16.41
C LYS A 252 11.01 80.17 16.46
N SER A 253 11.43 80.79 15.35
CA SER A 253 11.56 82.25 15.25
C SER A 253 10.22 82.96 15.46
N THR A 254 9.15 82.45 14.85
CA THR A 254 7.79 82.98 15.00
C THR A 254 7.28 82.85 16.44
N ILE A 255 7.50 81.71 17.10
CA ILE A 255 7.17 81.49 18.51
C ILE A 255 7.97 82.46 19.40
N GLN A 256 9.26 82.66 19.13
CA GLN A 256 10.11 83.57 19.89
C GLN A 256 9.68 85.04 19.72
N GLN A 257 9.30 85.46 18.51
CA GLN A 257 8.73 86.79 18.26
C GLN A 257 7.40 86.98 19.00
N ARG A 258 6.48 86.00 18.94
CA ARG A 258 5.21 86.04 19.69
C ARG A 258 5.44 86.18 21.20
N ARG A 259 6.37 85.42 21.78
CA ARG A 259 6.74 85.54 23.20
C ARG A 259 7.24 86.94 23.56
N LYS A 260 8.12 87.54 22.74
CA LYS A 260 8.60 88.92 22.96
C LYS A 260 7.45 89.93 22.92
N PHE A 261 6.56 89.85 21.94
CA PHE A 261 5.39 90.73 21.87
C PHE A 261 4.44 90.54 23.07
N GLU A 262 4.26 89.32 23.57
CA GLU A 262 3.48 89.07 24.80
C GLU A 262 4.16 89.62 26.06
N GLU A 263 5.48 89.52 26.18
CA GLU A 263 6.28 90.08 27.27
C GLU A 263 6.24 91.62 27.26
N GLU A 264 6.41 92.23 26.09
CA GLU A 264 6.27 93.68 25.88
C GLU A 264 4.85 94.16 26.21
N LYS A 265 3.82 93.46 25.74
CA LYS A 265 2.41 93.76 26.07
C LYS A 265 2.16 93.69 27.57
N LYS A 266 2.57 92.61 28.25
CA LYS A 266 2.46 92.46 29.71
C LYS A 266 3.22 93.55 30.47
N SER A 267 4.37 93.99 29.95
CA SER A 267 5.14 95.10 30.53
C SER A 267 4.42 96.45 30.36
N MET A 268 3.80 96.71 29.21
CA MET A 268 2.97 97.90 28.99
C MET A 268 1.71 97.89 29.86
N GLU A 269 1.01 96.76 29.96
CA GLU A 269 -0.14 96.58 30.85
C GLU A 269 0.25 96.83 32.32
N LYS A 270 1.39 96.26 32.76
CA LYS A 270 1.91 96.50 34.13
C LYS A 270 2.27 97.96 34.37
N LYS A 271 2.86 98.66 33.39
CA LYS A 271 3.11 100.11 33.48
C LYS A 271 1.81 100.89 33.56
N ALA A 272 0.85 100.64 32.67
CA ALA A 272 -0.45 101.31 32.67
C ALA A 272 -1.21 101.11 34.01
N VAL A 273 -1.16 99.92 34.60
CA VAL A 273 -1.71 99.65 35.94
C VAL A 273 -0.94 100.42 37.02
N SER A 274 0.39 100.51 36.93
CA SER A 274 1.21 101.28 37.87
C SER A 274 0.97 102.79 37.78
N ASP A 275 0.78 103.32 36.56
CA ASP A 275 0.49 104.73 36.30
C ASP A 275 -0.93 105.08 36.75
N ALA A 276 -1.89 104.18 36.54
CA ALA A 276 -3.25 104.29 37.07
C ALA A 276 -3.26 104.27 38.61
N LEU A 277 -2.48 103.39 39.24
CA LEU A 277 -2.29 103.39 40.70
C LEU A 277 -1.70 104.70 41.21
N LEU A 278 -0.63 105.22 40.58
CA LEU A 278 -0.03 106.52 40.93
C LEU A 278 -1.00 107.69 40.74
N LYS A 279 -1.86 107.65 39.70
CA LYS A 279 -2.90 108.66 39.49
C LYS A 279 -3.98 108.58 40.57
N LEU A 280 -4.42 107.37 40.92
CA LEU A 280 -5.44 107.13 41.95
C LEU A 280 -4.90 107.45 43.35
N GLU A 281 -3.62 107.21 43.62
CA GLU A 281 -2.94 107.63 44.86
C GLU A 281 -2.84 109.16 44.98
N LYS A 282 -2.58 109.86 43.87
CA LYS A 282 -2.67 111.34 43.82
C LYS A 282 -4.10 111.84 43.98
N GLU A 283 -5.08 111.18 43.36
CA GLU A 283 -6.50 111.53 43.49
C GLU A 283 -6.98 111.32 44.93
N MET A 284 -6.62 110.22 45.59
CA MET A 284 -6.88 110.02 47.03
C MET A 284 -6.14 111.04 47.91
N GLY A 285 -4.90 111.41 47.59
CA GLY A 285 -4.18 112.46 48.32
C GLY A 285 -4.85 113.84 48.18
N ASN A 286 -5.31 114.17 46.97
CA ASN A 286 -6.08 115.38 46.71
C ASN A 286 -7.46 115.32 47.40
N GLU A 287 -8.12 114.17 47.40
CA GLU A 287 -9.42 113.94 48.07
C GLU A 287 -9.27 114.01 49.59
N GLN A 288 -8.18 113.51 50.18
CA GLN A 288 -7.87 113.70 51.60
C GLN A 288 -7.62 115.17 51.94
N ASN A 289 -6.92 115.91 51.07
CA ASN A 289 -6.69 117.34 51.25
C ASN A 289 -8.00 118.15 51.07
N LEU A 290 -8.83 117.79 50.09
CA LEU A 290 -10.17 118.34 49.91
C LEU A 290 -11.12 117.94 51.04
N ASN A 291 -10.98 116.77 51.67
CA ASN A 291 -11.77 116.39 52.84
C ASN A 291 -11.31 117.10 54.12
N LEU A 292 -10.02 117.48 54.22
CA LEU A 292 -9.56 118.42 55.25
C LEU A 292 -10.14 119.81 55.01
N GLU A 293 -10.10 120.31 53.78
CA GLU A 293 -10.67 121.60 53.38
C GLU A 293 -12.21 121.62 53.48
N ILE A 294 -12.90 120.51 53.19
CA ILE A 294 -14.33 120.30 53.40
C ILE A 294 -14.64 120.15 54.89
N ALA A 295 -13.78 119.54 55.71
CA ALA A 295 -13.99 119.55 57.17
C ALA A 295 -13.89 120.98 57.74
N GLU A 296 -12.91 121.77 57.31
CA GLU A 296 -12.81 123.20 57.65
C GLU A 296 -13.99 124.02 57.09
N LEU A 297 -14.42 123.75 55.85
CA LEU A 297 -15.54 124.44 55.21
C LEU A 297 -16.91 123.96 55.69
N GLU A 298 -17.07 122.75 56.19
CA GLU A 298 -18.27 122.24 56.87
C GLU A 298 -18.33 122.77 58.30
N GLU A 299 -17.20 122.94 58.99
CA GLU A 299 -17.16 123.70 60.25
C GLU A 299 -17.58 125.16 60.01
N GLN A 300 -17.27 125.74 58.84
CA GLN A 300 -17.76 127.06 58.41
C GLN A 300 -19.20 127.06 57.84
N LEU A 301 -19.67 126.02 57.12
CA LEU A 301 -21.00 125.97 56.48
C LEU A 301 -22.09 125.34 57.35
N LYS A 302 -21.72 124.64 58.43
CA LYS A 302 -22.65 124.32 59.52
C LYS A 302 -23.14 125.57 60.24
N VAL A 303 -22.52 126.73 59.99
CA VAL A 303 -23.05 128.05 60.34
C VAL A 303 -24.20 128.48 59.40
N LEU A 304 -24.28 128.02 58.13
CA LEU A 304 -25.12 128.63 57.06
C LEU A 304 -25.76 127.71 55.96
N LYS A 305 -26.44 126.61 56.34
CA LYS A 305 -27.86 126.28 55.95
C LYS A 305 -28.34 126.10 54.46
N CYS A 306 -28.78 124.86 54.13
CA CYS A 306 -29.86 124.41 53.17
C CYS A 306 -29.72 124.57 51.62
N VAL A 307 -30.35 123.79 50.70
CA VAL A 307 -31.03 122.44 50.59
C VAL A 307 -31.29 122.10 49.09
N ASN A 308 -31.07 120.83 48.65
CA ASN A 308 -31.64 119.97 47.54
C ASN A 308 -32.03 120.54 46.13
N SER A 309 -32.39 119.81 45.05
CA SER A 309 -32.76 118.40 44.69
C SER A 309 -32.49 118.12 43.17
N GLU A 310 -32.28 116.92 42.58
CA GLU A 310 -33.04 115.62 42.47
C GLU A 310 -34.32 115.71 41.58
N GLU A 311 -34.68 114.82 40.59
CA GLU A 311 -33.99 113.71 39.86
C GLU A 311 -34.70 113.27 38.51
N ALA A 312 -34.38 112.11 37.86
CA ALA A 312 -34.55 111.80 36.41
C ALA A 312 -35.36 110.50 35.98
N ASN A 313 -35.55 110.20 34.65
CA ASN A 313 -36.14 108.91 34.14
C ASN A 313 -35.83 108.48 32.65
N HIS A 314 -35.76 107.17 32.34
CA HIS A 314 -35.77 106.50 30.99
C HIS A 314 -36.05 104.96 31.07
N GLU A 315 -36.81 104.36 30.15
CA GLU A 315 -37.15 102.89 30.17
C GLU A 315 -36.95 102.13 28.81
N ASN A 316 -37.06 102.78 27.65
CA ASN A 316 -37.46 102.11 26.40
C ASN A 316 -36.39 101.30 25.62
N LYS A 317 -35.24 100.94 26.22
CA LYS A 317 -34.10 100.33 25.49
C LYS A 317 -34.02 98.80 25.56
N ARG A 318 -34.56 98.18 26.60
CA ARG A 318 -34.39 96.72 26.88
C ARG A 318 -35.20 95.77 26.01
N LYS A 319 -36.16 96.27 25.22
CA LYS A 319 -37.13 95.39 24.52
C LYS A 319 -36.64 94.88 23.16
N ILE A 320 -35.82 95.67 22.45
CA ILE A 320 -35.37 95.36 21.08
C ILE A 320 -34.28 94.28 21.07
N GLU A 321 -33.41 94.27 22.08
CA GLU A 321 -32.27 93.32 22.18
C GLU A 321 -32.70 91.86 22.44
N ILE A 322 -33.97 91.61 22.78
CA ILE A 322 -34.51 90.26 23.03
C ILE A 322 -35.03 89.62 21.73
N GLU A 323 -35.85 90.34 20.96
CA GLU A 323 -36.39 89.85 19.66
C GLU A 323 -35.26 89.44 18.69
N GLU A 324 -34.16 90.21 18.65
CA GLU A 324 -33.02 89.95 17.76
C GLU A 324 -32.17 88.72 18.16
N ILE A 325 -32.38 88.16 19.35
CA ILE A 325 -31.75 86.91 19.81
C ILE A 325 -32.67 85.71 19.52
N GLU A 326 -33.99 85.88 19.63
CA GLU A 326 -34.96 84.81 19.38
C GLU A 326 -34.97 84.40 17.89
N GLU A 327 -34.93 85.35 16.95
CA GLU A 327 -34.87 85.08 15.50
C GLU A 327 -33.64 84.24 15.11
N LYS A 328 -32.45 84.60 15.64
CA LYS A 328 -31.20 83.84 15.39
C LYS A 328 -31.24 82.41 15.94
N LEU A 329 -32.10 82.15 16.92
CA LEU A 329 -32.22 80.84 17.58
C LEU A 329 -33.13 79.90 16.77
N GLU A 330 -34.18 80.43 16.12
CA GLU A 330 -35.02 79.66 15.20
C GLU A 330 -34.26 79.23 13.93
N ASP A 331 -33.52 80.17 13.29
CA ASP A 331 -32.69 79.87 12.11
C ASP A 331 -31.71 78.71 12.40
N MET A 332 -31.02 78.74 13.54
CA MET A 332 -30.03 77.73 13.90
C MET A 332 -30.64 76.36 14.23
N ILE A 333 -31.90 76.31 14.66
CA ILE A 333 -32.66 75.06 14.85
C ILE A 333 -33.06 74.46 13.50
N PHE A 334 -33.54 75.27 12.56
CA PHE A 334 -33.90 74.82 11.22
C PHE A 334 -32.69 74.21 10.48
N ASP A 335 -31.56 74.89 10.54
CA ASP A 335 -30.29 74.47 9.92
C ASP A 335 -29.71 73.17 10.52
N MET A 336 -30.04 72.86 11.78
CA MET A 336 -29.75 71.57 12.42
C MET A 336 -30.67 70.46 11.89
N SER A 337 -31.97 70.72 11.77
CA SER A 337 -32.95 69.74 11.29
C SER A 337 -32.61 69.22 9.90
N VAL A 338 -32.23 70.12 8.98
CA VAL A 338 -31.84 69.74 7.61
C VAL A 338 -30.60 68.83 7.61
N LYS A 339 -29.61 69.11 8.46
CA LYS A 339 -28.38 68.29 8.57
C LYS A 339 -28.65 66.93 9.20
N ASP A 340 -29.59 66.82 10.14
CA ASP A 340 -29.98 65.54 10.72
C ASP A 340 -30.74 64.66 9.71
N ASP A 341 -31.61 65.24 8.88
CA ASP A 341 -32.28 64.53 7.79
C ASP A 341 -31.28 64.01 6.73
N GLU A 342 -30.30 64.83 6.32
CA GLU A 342 -29.21 64.41 5.42
C GLU A 342 -28.37 63.26 6.01
N ASN A 343 -28.01 63.35 7.30
CA ASN A 343 -27.26 62.31 8.00
C ASN A 343 -28.05 60.98 8.12
N GLN A 344 -29.37 61.05 8.32
CA GLN A 344 -30.23 59.86 8.31
C GLN A 344 -30.31 59.23 6.92
N ALA A 345 -30.44 60.05 5.86
CA ALA A 345 -30.47 59.58 4.48
C ALA A 345 -29.14 58.91 4.06
N LEU A 346 -28.00 59.47 4.47
CA LEU A 346 -26.67 58.88 4.22
C LEU A 346 -26.51 57.52 4.91
N LYS A 347 -26.87 57.39 6.19
CA LYS A 347 -26.84 56.11 6.91
C LYS A 347 -27.70 55.04 6.23
N LYS A 348 -28.87 55.43 5.69
CA LYS A 348 -29.74 54.51 4.96
C LYS A 348 -29.08 53.99 3.68
N LYS A 349 -28.48 54.89 2.88
CA LYS A 349 -27.75 54.51 1.65
C LYS A 349 -26.50 53.67 1.93
N GLU A 350 -25.77 53.94 3.01
CA GLU A 350 -24.64 53.10 3.43
C GLU A 350 -25.10 51.66 3.71
N GLN A 351 -26.19 51.51 4.48
CA GLN A 351 -26.75 50.20 4.82
C GLN A 351 -27.33 49.47 3.59
N GLU A 352 -27.97 50.19 2.66
CA GLU A 352 -28.44 49.64 1.38
C GLU A 352 -27.25 49.12 0.54
N ALA A 353 -26.24 49.95 0.27
CA ALA A 353 -25.04 49.55 -0.48
C ALA A 353 -24.28 48.38 0.18
N LYS A 354 -24.23 48.34 1.51
CA LYS A 354 -23.64 47.24 2.28
C LYS A 354 -24.41 45.93 2.13
N SER A 355 -25.74 45.98 2.03
CA SER A 355 -26.56 44.79 1.77
C SER A 355 -26.37 44.26 0.34
N GLU A 356 -26.35 45.15 -0.66
CA GLU A 356 -26.08 44.78 -2.06
C GLU A 356 -24.70 44.13 -2.24
N LEU A 357 -23.68 44.63 -1.54
CA LEU A 357 -22.31 44.12 -1.62
C LEU A 357 -22.17 42.74 -0.96
N GLU A 358 -22.87 42.48 0.15
CA GLU A 358 -22.92 41.15 0.76
C GLU A 358 -23.73 40.16 -0.10
N ASP A 359 -24.85 40.56 -0.70
CA ASP A 359 -25.60 39.72 -1.66
C ASP A 359 -24.77 39.37 -2.90
N ALA A 360 -24.07 40.34 -3.49
CA ALA A 360 -23.15 40.10 -4.60
C ALA A 360 -22.03 39.12 -4.22
N ARG A 361 -21.48 39.25 -3.00
CA ARG A 361 -20.48 38.32 -2.44
C ARG A 361 -21.04 36.92 -2.25
N GLN A 362 -22.24 36.77 -1.69
CA GLN A 362 -22.95 35.48 -1.54
C GLN A 362 -23.17 34.82 -2.91
N GLN A 363 -23.58 35.59 -3.92
CA GLN A 363 -23.83 35.08 -5.26
C GLN A 363 -22.54 34.66 -5.99
N ILE A 364 -21.44 35.40 -5.82
CA ILE A 364 -20.11 34.97 -6.30
C ILE A 364 -19.71 33.65 -5.63
N ILE A 365 -19.83 33.53 -4.30
CA ILE A 365 -19.50 32.30 -3.55
C ILE A 365 -20.33 31.09 -4.04
N LYS A 366 -21.60 31.31 -4.43
CA LYS A 366 -22.52 30.28 -4.90
C LYS A 366 -22.24 29.82 -6.34
N GLU A 367 -21.91 30.74 -7.24
CA GLU A 367 -21.77 30.43 -8.68
C GLU A 367 -20.34 30.06 -9.10
N LEU A 368 -19.28 30.54 -8.40
CA LEU A 368 -17.89 30.17 -8.71
C LEU A 368 -17.65 28.65 -8.85
N PRO A 369 -18.17 27.80 -7.93
CA PRO A 369 -17.98 26.34 -8.01
C PRO A 369 -18.67 25.67 -9.20
N ARG A 370 -19.63 26.35 -9.85
CA ARG A 370 -20.31 25.86 -11.07
C ARG A 370 -19.51 26.22 -12.32
N PHE A 371 -19.05 27.46 -12.44
CA PHE A 371 -18.21 27.91 -13.56
C PHE A 371 -16.88 27.14 -13.66
N LEU A 372 -16.26 26.82 -12.52
CA LEU A 372 -14.98 26.09 -12.47
C LEU A 372 -15.09 24.58 -12.71
N LYS A 373 -16.31 24.03 -12.83
CA LYS A 373 -16.54 22.58 -12.89
C LYS A 373 -16.27 21.92 -14.25
N GLY A 374 -15.85 22.69 -15.26
CA GLY A 374 -15.64 22.21 -16.64
C GLY A 374 -14.22 22.33 -17.19
N VAL A 375 -13.45 23.36 -16.84
CA VAL A 375 -12.14 23.65 -17.47
C VAL A 375 -11.15 24.28 -16.48
N THR A 376 -10.36 23.47 -15.76
CA THR A 376 -8.92 23.70 -15.43
C THR A 376 -8.41 22.70 -14.39
N LYS A 377 -7.08 22.51 -14.35
CA LYS A 377 -6.36 21.54 -13.50
C LYS A 377 -6.09 22.07 -12.07
N ILE A 378 -6.89 23.01 -11.58
CA ILE A 378 -6.67 23.76 -10.33
C ILE A 378 -7.82 23.48 -9.36
N GLN A 379 -7.52 22.87 -8.22
CA GLN A 379 -8.48 22.64 -7.15
C GLN A 379 -8.43 23.80 -6.15
N ILE A 380 -9.55 24.50 -5.96
CA ILE A 380 -9.68 25.57 -4.95
C ILE A 380 -10.31 24.95 -3.69
N LYS A 381 -9.55 24.94 -2.60
CA LYS A 381 -9.98 24.45 -1.28
C LYS A 381 -10.57 25.60 -0.45
N LYS A 382 -11.68 25.37 0.26
CA LYS A 382 -12.24 26.38 1.15
C LYS A 382 -11.39 26.47 2.42
N PHE A 383 -11.02 27.68 2.83
CA PHE A 383 -10.20 27.90 4.02
C PHE A 383 -10.98 27.43 5.26
N GLY A 384 -10.51 26.34 5.90
CA GLY A 384 -11.21 25.65 7.00
C GLY A 384 -11.63 24.19 6.72
N GLU A 385 -11.54 23.69 5.48
CA GLU A 385 -11.86 22.28 5.19
C GLU A 385 -10.77 21.32 5.71
N VAL A 386 -11.11 20.47 6.67
CA VAL A 386 -10.23 19.40 7.16
C VAL A 386 -10.33 18.19 6.23
N SER A 387 -9.18 17.72 5.72
CA SER A 387 -9.11 16.63 4.75
C SER A 387 -9.08 15.28 5.45
N GLY A 388 -10.23 14.64 5.62
CA GLY A 388 -10.35 13.26 6.10
C GLY A 388 -9.95 12.25 5.02
N LEU A 389 -8.67 11.88 4.96
CA LEU A 389 -8.21 10.70 4.22
C LEU A 389 -8.24 9.48 5.14
N GLY A 390 -9.36 8.74 5.12
CA GLY A 390 -9.43 7.36 5.61
C GLY A 390 -9.31 6.41 4.42
N SER A 391 -8.34 5.49 4.50
CA SER A 391 -8.05 4.52 3.43
C SER A 391 -9.01 3.33 3.39
N GLU A 392 -8.97 2.64 2.27
CA GLU A 392 -9.69 1.41 1.90
C GLU A 392 -9.87 0.37 3.01
N CYS A 393 -11.10 -0.15 3.09
CA CYS A 393 -11.42 -1.57 2.87
C CYS A 393 -12.72 -1.65 2.05
#